data_AF-A0A975VIX8-F1
#
_entry.id   AF-A0A975VIX8-F1
#
_cell.length_a   1.000
_cell.length_b   1.000
_cell.length_c   1.000
_cell.angle_alpha   90.00
_cell.angle_beta   90.00
_cell.angle_gamma   90.00
#
_symmetry.space_group_name_H-M   'P 1'
#
loop_
_entity.id
_entity.type
_entity.pdbx_description
1 polymer ?
#
loop_
_entity_poly.entity_id
_entity_poly.type
_entity_poly.pdbx_seq_one_letter_code
_entity_poly.pdbx_strand_id
1 'polypeptide(L)'
;MLGSSVIELKILEDEGLDKPERQAKVATLFRSQFPDRPTIVLDRSLLTADGQRTYDRIVEGPVKAAVGSARKQLEQSRAEHDVTTTVLWIVNNGYTSLNHSALIDLVTRRARNDSSEIDAVIVSGGYIYSDTFDSYFLWPIDYVPIWVDRPFREFEALREAWHAFVMERMNSVVREVPTAADTKGPVVDVAFRLDGVAYVMPTPPMGNESKFFLNGRPRRNSTGIDSCPRVATTFASLSLHEWSEFHRHEPRLISGTSHNDWLRKENDARQESQLKPFVALPVTYAGWQVWATRQPAGAIVSVHHYATDLFQEAILAVIGAARERAAGSVLPRRYLLLVTEEIGQDRAYDVSHLAEFCTLPDGTDRVDELWTNRSMFFEHALAAAAAAAEAVARGFDLIYWEKDPTYAWR
;
A
#
# COMPACT_ATOMS: atom_id res chain seq x y z
N MET A 1 10.44 -22.35 37.54
CA MET A 1 11.83 -22.84 37.58
C MET A 1 11.94 -24.08 36.71
N LEU A 2 13.07 -24.28 36.04
CA LEU A 2 13.38 -25.49 35.30
C LEU A 2 14.82 -25.88 35.64
N GLY A 3 15.00 -27.02 36.32
CA GLY A 3 16.31 -27.38 36.89
C GLY A 3 16.76 -26.34 37.93
N SER A 4 18.00 -25.87 37.80
CA SER A 4 18.57 -24.80 38.64
C SER A 4 18.40 -23.39 38.06
N SER A 5 17.51 -23.25 37.06
CA SER A 5 17.29 -22.01 36.33
C SER A 5 15.92 -21.40 36.64
N VAL A 6 15.88 -20.06 36.75
CA VAL A 6 14.62 -19.29 36.76
C VAL A 6 14.40 -18.71 35.38
N ILE A 7 13.17 -18.85 34.89
CA ILE A 7 12.73 -18.29 33.61
C ILE A 7 11.62 -17.28 33.92
N GLU A 8 11.82 -16.04 33.51
CA GLU A 8 10.76 -15.02 33.50
C GLU A 8 10.20 -14.93 32.08
N LEU A 9 8.91 -15.24 31.95
CA LEU A 9 8.19 -15.24 30.67
C LEU A 9 7.52 -13.88 30.44
N LYS A 10 7.76 -13.28 29.27
CA LYS A 10 7.06 -12.08 28.80
C LYS A 10 6.44 -12.34 27.45
N ILE A 11 5.13 -12.13 27.36
CA ILE A 11 4.37 -12.28 26.11
C ILE A 11 4.12 -10.88 25.55
N LEU A 12 4.50 -10.66 24.30
CA LEU A 12 4.20 -9.44 23.55
C LEU A 12 2.90 -9.67 22.78
N GLU A 13 1.78 -9.22 23.34
CA GLU A 13 0.45 -9.40 22.76
C GLU A 13 0.00 -8.21 21.92
N ASP A 14 0.34 -6.99 22.33
CA ASP A 14 -0.05 -5.75 21.65
C ASP A 14 0.88 -5.42 20.46
N GLU A 15 0.31 -4.96 19.35
CA GLU A 15 1.08 -4.40 18.25
C GLU A 15 1.72 -3.05 18.67
N GLY A 16 3.00 -2.91 18.32
CA GLY A 16 3.83 -1.75 18.57
C GLY A 16 3.23 -0.42 18.08
N LEU A 17 2.51 -0.45 16.97
CA LEU A 17 1.94 0.76 16.37
C LEU A 17 0.45 0.94 16.65
N ASP A 18 -0.16 0.19 17.55
CA ASP A 18 -1.58 0.40 17.92
C ASP A 18 -1.80 1.65 18.79
N LYS A 19 -0.77 2.10 19.52
CA LYS A 19 -0.93 3.23 20.44
C LYS A 19 -0.84 4.56 19.66
N PRO A 20 -1.84 5.46 19.76
CA PRO A 20 -1.86 6.74 19.02
C PRO A 20 -0.62 7.61 19.25
N GLU A 21 -0.07 7.63 20.46
CA GLU A 21 1.15 8.38 20.76
C GLU A 21 2.37 7.90 19.97
N ARG A 22 2.48 6.59 19.71
CA ARG A 22 3.56 6.02 18.91
C ARG A 22 3.32 6.29 17.43
N GLN A 23 2.08 6.14 16.97
CA GLN A 23 1.67 6.51 15.61
C GLN A 23 2.05 7.96 15.30
N ALA A 24 1.75 8.92 16.18
CA ALA A 24 2.08 10.33 16.00
C ALA A 24 3.59 10.59 15.89
N LYS A 25 4.40 9.91 16.71
CA LYS A 25 5.88 10.03 16.68
C LYS A 25 6.46 9.49 15.37
N VAL A 26 6.02 8.31 14.94
CA VAL A 26 6.46 7.72 13.66
C VAL A 26 5.99 8.58 12.49
N ALA A 27 4.73 9.03 12.51
CA ALA A 27 4.19 9.89 11.47
C ALA A 27 4.99 11.19 11.31
N THR A 28 5.31 11.87 12.42
CA THR A 28 6.12 13.10 12.40
C THR A 28 7.50 12.85 11.79
N LEU A 29 8.14 11.73 12.15
CA LEU A 29 9.45 11.36 11.63
C LEU A 29 9.44 11.20 10.10
N PHE A 30 8.48 10.44 9.57
CA PHE A 30 8.38 10.17 8.14
C PHE A 30 7.80 11.33 7.33
N ARG A 31 6.84 12.08 7.89
CA ARG A 31 6.18 13.19 7.20
C ARG A 31 7.15 14.30 6.79
N SER A 32 8.19 14.51 7.61
CA SER A 32 9.23 15.50 7.31
C SER A 32 10.00 15.23 6.02
N GLN A 33 10.09 13.96 5.59
CA GLN A 33 10.80 13.55 4.39
C GLN A 33 9.88 13.43 3.17
N PHE A 34 8.58 13.19 3.40
CA PHE A 34 7.58 12.97 2.36
C PHE A 34 6.34 13.86 2.56
N PRO A 35 6.49 15.21 2.41
CA PRO A 35 5.45 16.16 2.77
C PRO A 35 4.21 16.11 1.85
N ASP A 36 4.34 15.65 0.61
CA ASP A 36 3.23 15.66 -0.35
C ASP A 36 2.67 14.26 -0.65
N ARG A 37 3.23 13.20 -0.04
CA ARG A 37 2.76 11.83 -0.27
C ARG A 37 1.46 11.55 0.50
N PRO A 38 0.42 10.99 -0.14
CA PRO A 38 -0.83 10.61 0.52
C PRO A 38 -0.71 9.29 1.30
N THR A 39 0.19 8.42 0.86
CA THR A 39 0.57 7.18 1.54
C THR A 39 2.08 7.19 1.75
N ILE A 40 2.50 6.93 2.98
CA ILE A 40 3.90 6.84 3.38
C ILE A 40 4.19 5.44 3.91
N VAL A 41 5.16 4.78 3.27
CA VAL A 41 5.65 3.47 3.71
C VAL A 41 6.60 3.66 4.89
N LEU A 42 6.34 2.95 5.99
CA LEU A 42 7.12 2.98 7.22
C LEU A 42 8.35 2.08 7.12
N ASP A 43 9.18 2.32 6.11
CA ASP A 43 10.43 1.60 5.90
C ASP A 43 11.61 2.34 6.54
N ARG A 44 12.24 1.67 7.50
CA ARG A 44 13.44 2.15 8.21
C ARG A 44 14.56 2.54 7.24
N SER A 45 14.72 1.85 6.10
CA SER A 45 15.81 2.10 5.16
C SER A 45 15.73 3.45 4.46
N LEU A 46 14.52 4.04 4.38
CA LEU A 46 14.28 5.36 3.78
C LEU A 46 14.79 6.51 4.66
N LEU A 47 15.02 6.25 5.94
CA LEU A 47 15.44 7.28 6.90
C LEU A 47 16.95 7.49 6.90
N THR A 48 17.36 8.72 7.21
CA THR A 48 18.76 9.03 7.55
C THR A 48 19.23 8.23 8.76
N ALA A 49 20.55 8.13 8.99
CA ALA A 49 21.08 7.38 10.14
C ALA A 49 20.54 7.85 11.50
N ASP A 50 20.27 9.15 11.67
CA ASP A 50 19.64 9.69 12.88
C ASP A 50 18.14 9.36 12.95
N GLY A 51 17.45 9.46 11.80
CA GLY A 51 16.06 9.05 11.68
C GLY A 51 15.86 7.57 12.00
N GLN A 52 16.75 6.70 11.53
CA GLN A 52 16.76 5.27 11.85
C GLN A 52 16.86 5.02 13.36
N ARG A 53 17.79 5.71 14.05
CA ARG A 53 17.92 5.59 15.52
C ARG A 53 16.67 6.07 16.26
N THR A 54 16.04 7.12 15.75
CA THR A 54 14.80 7.67 16.33
C THR A 54 13.64 6.70 16.12
N TYR A 55 13.50 6.15 14.91
CA TYR A 55 12.54 5.11 14.58
C TYR A 55 12.70 3.89 15.49
N ASP A 56 13.93 3.36 15.59
CA ASP A 56 14.26 2.22 16.44
C ASP A 56 13.80 2.51 17.88
N ARG A 57 14.15 3.67 18.44
CA ARG A 57 13.72 4.06 19.80
C ARG A 57 12.20 4.09 19.99
N ILE A 58 11.42 4.46 18.97
CA ILE A 58 9.96 4.50 19.04
C ILE A 58 9.37 3.09 19.04
N VAL A 59 9.84 2.23 18.14
CA VAL A 59 9.37 0.83 17.99
C VAL A 59 9.82 -0.02 19.19
N GLU A 60 11.05 0.15 19.67
CA GLU A 60 11.64 -0.63 20.77
C GLU A 60 10.97 -0.46 22.14
N GLY A 61 10.12 0.55 22.33
CA GLY A 61 9.55 0.94 23.63
C GLY A 61 8.95 -0.21 24.44
N PRO A 62 8.04 -1.03 23.87
CA PRO A 62 7.44 -2.17 24.58
C PRO A 62 8.44 -3.24 24.98
N VAL A 63 9.40 -3.54 24.10
CA VAL A 63 10.45 -4.53 24.39
C VAL A 63 11.33 -4.05 25.53
N LYS A 64 11.69 -2.76 25.54
CA LYS A 64 12.42 -2.14 26.65
C LYS A 64 11.67 -2.25 27.97
N ALA A 65 10.35 -2.02 27.96
CA ALA A 65 9.52 -2.15 29.15
C ALA A 65 9.47 -3.62 29.66
N ALA A 66 9.32 -4.59 28.75
CA ALA A 66 9.32 -6.00 29.07
C ALA A 66 10.66 -6.46 29.70
N VAL A 67 11.79 -6.08 29.09
CA VAL A 67 13.13 -6.37 29.62
C VAL A 67 13.33 -5.72 31.00
N GLY A 68 12.92 -4.46 31.16
CA GLY A 68 13.03 -3.75 32.44
C GLY A 68 12.17 -4.36 33.55
N SER A 69 10.97 -4.83 33.24
CA SER A 69 10.13 -5.58 34.19
C SER A 69 10.77 -6.91 34.57
N ALA A 70 11.22 -7.67 33.57
CA ALA A 70 11.79 -8.99 33.79
C ALA A 70 13.06 -8.93 34.64
N ARG A 71 13.92 -7.93 34.39
CA ARG A 71 15.10 -7.68 35.22
C ARG A 71 14.75 -7.62 36.71
N LYS A 72 13.74 -6.82 37.10
CA LYS A 72 13.35 -6.67 38.51
C LYS A 72 12.87 -7.98 39.14
N GLN A 73 12.11 -8.76 38.38
CA GLN A 73 11.57 -10.04 38.86
C GLN A 73 12.65 -11.12 38.97
N LEU A 74 13.61 -11.13 38.04
CA LEU A 74 14.75 -12.04 38.08
C LEU A 74 15.72 -11.69 39.21
N GLU A 75 15.95 -10.40 39.47
CA GLU A 75 16.73 -9.92 40.62
C GLU A 75 16.12 -10.41 41.93
N GLN A 76 14.80 -10.24 42.09
CA GLN A 76 14.07 -10.74 43.25
C GLN A 76 14.16 -12.27 43.36
N SER A 77 13.93 -12.99 42.26
CA SER A 77 13.98 -14.45 42.24
C SER A 77 15.35 -15.00 42.62
N ARG A 78 16.43 -14.31 42.20
CA ARG A 78 17.82 -14.66 42.54
C ARG A 78 18.12 -14.43 44.03
N ALA A 79 17.45 -13.49 44.67
CA ALA A 79 17.57 -13.26 46.11
C ALA A 79 16.77 -14.27 46.94
N GLU A 80 15.65 -14.77 46.42
CA GLU A 80 14.73 -15.68 47.13
C GLU A 80 15.04 -17.17 46.92
N HIS A 81 15.78 -17.51 45.87
CA HIS A 81 16.02 -18.89 45.45
C HIS A 81 17.50 -19.15 45.12
N ASP A 82 17.96 -20.37 45.40
CA ASP A 82 19.30 -20.82 45.01
C ASP A 82 19.34 -21.22 43.53
N VAL A 83 19.57 -20.21 42.68
CA VAL A 83 19.48 -20.33 41.21
C VAL A 83 20.83 -20.05 40.57
N THR A 84 21.22 -20.88 39.61
CA THR A 84 22.50 -20.77 38.92
C THR A 84 22.42 -19.88 37.68
N THR A 85 21.22 -19.73 37.12
CA THR A 85 21.00 -19.06 35.84
C THR A 85 19.63 -18.38 35.81
N THR A 86 19.59 -17.14 35.36
CA THR A 86 18.37 -16.38 35.13
C THR A 86 18.13 -16.15 33.64
N VAL A 87 16.94 -16.49 33.18
CA VAL A 87 16.59 -16.48 31.76
C VAL A 87 15.40 -15.57 31.54
N LEU A 88 15.52 -14.65 30.57
CA LEU A 88 14.38 -13.92 30.04
C LEU A 88 13.85 -14.66 28.82
N TRP A 89 12.60 -15.12 28.87
CA TRP A 89 11.92 -15.70 27.72
C TRP A 89 10.87 -14.73 27.18
N ILE A 90 11.05 -14.27 25.94
CA ILE A 90 10.08 -13.43 25.23
C ILE A 90 9.33 -14.26 24.19
N VAL A 91 8.00 -14.18 24.21
CA VAL A 91 7.12 -14.77 23.19
C VAL A 91 6.47 -13.64 22.40
N ASN A 92 6.78 -13.53 21.10
CA ASN A 92 6.07 -12.65 20.20
C ASN A 92 4.74 -13.28 19.79
N ASN A 93 3.65 -12.77 20.37
CA ASN A 93 2.31 -13.28 20.09
C ASN A 93 1.43 -12.34 19.25
N GLY A 94 1.75 -11.05 19.17
CA GLY A 94 1.01 -10.08 18.35
C GLY A 94 1.81 -8.88 17.88
N TYR A 95 3.13 -8.87 18.10
CA TYR A 95 4.01 -7.78 17.72
C TYR A 95 4.56 -8.01 16.30
N THR A 96 3.84 -7.54 15.30
CA THR A 96 4.14 -7.77 13.88
C THR A 96 5.11 -6.76 13.27
N SER A 97 5.28 -5.58 13.89
CA SER A 97 6.22 -4.56 13.41
C SER A 97 7.71 -4.93 13.49
N LEU A 98 8.06 -6.03 14.16
CA LEU A 98 9.42 -6.59 14.17
C LEU A 98 9.40 -8.05 13.74
N ASN A 99 10.21 -8.39 12.74
CA ASN A 99 10.47 -9.79 12.40
C ASN A 99 11.26 -10.49 13.51
N HIS A 100 11.30 -11.83 13.48
CA HIS A 100 11.89 -12.63 14.55
C HIS A 100 13.37 -12.29 14.83
N SER A 101 14.19 -12.18 13.78
CA SER A 101 15.60 -11.81 13.89
C SER A 101 15.81 -10.42 14.50
N ALA A 102 15.02 -9.43 14.06
CA ALA A 102 15.11 -8.07 14.59
C ALA A 102 14.71 -8.03 16.07
N LEU A 103 13.73 -8.84 16.47
CA LEU A 103 13.36 -9.00 17.87
C LEU A 103 14.49 -9.65 18.69
N ILE A 104 15.11 -10.72 18.20
CA ILE A 104 16.28 -11.35 18.85
C ILE A 104 17.38 -10.32 19.10
N ASP A 105 17.77 -9.59 18.06
CA ASP A 105 18.85 -8.60 18.13
C ASP A 105 18.54 -7.49 19.13
N LEU A 106 17.28 -7.04 19.13
CA LEU A 106 16.82 -6.00 20.04
C LEU A 106 16.85 -6.47 21.49
N VAL A 107 16.22 -7.61 21.78
CA VAL A 107 16.12 -8.15 23.15
C VAL A 107 17.51 -8.46 23.69
N THR A 108 18.36 -9.07 22.88
CA THR A 108 19.76 -9.39 23.25
C THR A 108 20.54 -8.12 23.58
N ARG A 109 20.46 -7.10 22.72
CA ARG A 109 21.15 -5.82 22.94
C ARG A 109 20.67 -5.12 24.20
N ARG A 110 19.36 -5.16 24.46
CA ARG A 110 18.75 -4.60 25.67
C ARG A 110 19.16 -5.36 26.92
N ALA A 111 19.11 -6.69 26.90
CA ALA A 111 19.55 -7.50 28.02
C ALA A 111 21.03 -7.24 28.38
N ARG A 112 21.91 -7.13 27.37
CA ARG A 112 23.34 -6.81 27.57
C ARG A 112 23.58 -5.43 28.17
N ASN A 113 22.87 -4.42 27.69
CA ASN A 113 23.13 -3.03 28.07
C ASN A 113 22.38 -2.60 29.33
N ASP A 114 21.19 -3.15 29.56
CA ASP A 114 20.26 -2.66 30.56
C ASP A 114 20.20 -3.57 31.81
N SER A 115 20.92 -4.70 31.87
CA SER A 115 20.85 -5.65 33.00
C SER A 115 22.10 -6.51 33.22
N SER A 116 22.49 -6.69 34.50
CA SER A 116 23.40 -7.77 34.96
C SER A 116 22.66 -9.02 35.45
N GLU A 117 21.34 -8.94 35.58
CA GLU A 117 20.48 -9.96 36.20
C GLU A 117 19.88 -10.94 35.20
N ILE A 118 20.23 -10.82 33.92
CA ILE A 118 19.77 -11.71 32.85
C ILE A 118 20.99 -12.43 32.30
N ASP A 119 21.07 -13.74 32.52
CA ASP A 119 22.18 -14.57 32.05
C ASP A 119 21.97 -15.10 30.63
N ALA A 120 20.72 -15.30 30.23
CA ALA A 120 20.38 -15.66 28.87
C ALA A 120 19.01 -15.14 28.43
N VAL A 121 18.84 -15.07 27.11
CA VAL A 121 17.58 -14.70 26.47
C VAL A 121 17.09 -15.85 25.61
N ILE A 122 15.79 -16.10 25.66
CA ILE A 122 15.07 -16.93 24.69
C ILE A 122 14.06 -16.04 23.99
N VAL A 123 14.02 -16.07 22.67
CA VAL A 123 12.98 -15.40 21.89
C VAL A 123 12.24 -16.47 21.11
N SER A 124 10.92 -16.45 21.23
CA SER A 124 10.03 -17.32 20.47
C SER A 124 8.91 -16.48 19.86
N GLY A 125 8.17 -17.04 18.92
CA GLY A 125 7.01 -16.34 18.38
C GLY A 125 6.06 -17.28 17.66
N GLY A 126 4.89 -16.77 17.34
CA GLY A 126 3.98 -17.39 16.38
C GLY A 126 3.75 -16.44 15.22
N TYR A 127 4.12 -16.85 14.01
CA TYR A 127 3.94 -16.08 12.79
C TYR A 127 3.09 -16.89 11.82
N ILE A 128 1.92 -16.36 11.50
CA ILE A 128 0.99 -16.99 10.57
C ILE A 128 0.99 -16.13 9.32
N TYR A 129 1.43 -16.65 8.19
CA TYR A 129 1.28 -15.97 6.91
C TYR A 129 0.22 -16.70 6.12
N SER A 130 -0.67 -15.96 5.46
CA SER A 130 -1.69 -16.54 4.59
C SER A 130 -1.98 -15.59 3.44
N ASP A 131 -2.20 -16.15 2.25
CA ASP A 131 -2.66 -15.40 1.08
C ASP A 131 -4.03 -15.92 0.59
N THR A 132 -4.79 -16.54 1.49
CA THR A 132 -6.04 -17.28 1.27
C THR A 132 -5.90 -18.65 0.61
N PHE A 133 -4.80 -18.92 -0.12
CA PHE A 133 -4.54 -20.22 -0.73
C PHE A 133 -3.51 -21.01 0.06
N ASP A 134 -2.31 -20.46 0.22
CA ASP A 134 -1.23 -21.01 1.04
C ASP A 134 -1.29 -20.43 2.45
N SER A 135 -0.87 -21.23 3.44
CA SER A 135 -0.70 -20.77 4.81
C SER A 135 0.59 -21.34 5.41
N TYR A 136 1.44 -20.46 5.96
CA TYR A 136 2.66 -20.84 6.66
C TYR A 136 2.51 -20.51 8.15
N PHE A 137 2.74 -21.52 8.99
CA PHE A 137 2.75 -21.40 10.44
C PHE A 137 4.18 -21.57 10.92
N LEU A 138 4.78 -20.50 11.41
CA LEU A 138 6.16 -20.49 11.89
C LEU A 138 6.17 -20.23 13.39
N TRP A 139 6.79 -21.14 14.14
CA TRP A 139 6.86 -21.08 15.60
C TRP A 139 8.30 -21.15 16.12
N PRO A 140 9.18 -20.21 15.70
CA PRO A 140 10.59 -20.25 16.05
C PRO A 140 10.79 -20.12 17.57
N ILE A 141 11.90 -20.68 18.04
CA ILE A 141 12.42 -20.52 19.39
C ILE A 141 13.95 -20.52 19.33
N ASP A 142 14.54 -19.40 19.71
CA ASP A 142 15.97 -19.14 19.59
C ASP A 142 16.55 -18.76 20.96
N TYR A 143 17.77 -19.25 21.22
CA TYR A 143 18.50 -19.03 22.45
C TYR A 143 19.74 -18.20 22.21
N VAL A 144 19.94 -17.18 23.04
CA VAL A 144 21.14 -16.34 23.02
C VAL A 144 21.71 -16.22 24.43
N PRO A 145 22.94 -16.72 24.68
CA PRO A 145 23.62 -16.47 25.94
C PRO A 145 24.03 -15.00 26.04
N ILE A 146 23.75 -14.38 27.18
CA ILE A 146 24.24 -13.04 27.53
C ILE A 146 25.56 -13.18 28.26
N TRP A 147 25.63 -14.09 29.23
CA TRP A 147 26.84 -14.49 29.95
C TRP A 147 27.21 -15.92 29.61
N VAL A 148 28.34 -16.10 28.91
CA VAL A 148 28.79 -17.41 28.41
C VAL A 148 29.12 -18.37 29.55
N ASP A 149 29.58 -17.85 30.69
CA ASP A 149 29.97 -18.64 31.86
C ASP A 149 28.77 -19.18 32.68
N ARG A 150 27.54 -18.73 32.35
CA ARG A 150 26.29 -19.13 33.01
C ARG A 150 25.27 -19.62 31.98
N PRO A 151 25.56 -20.71 31.24
CA PRO A 151 24.69 -21.17 30.18
C PRO A 151 23.40 -21.75 30.75
N PHE A 152 22.30 -21.54 30.03
CA PHE A 152 21.03 -22.19 30.34
C PHE A 152 21.05 -23.63 29.81
N ARG A 153 21.28 -24.58 30.71
CA ARG A 153 21.53 -25.99 30.32
C ARG A 153 20.26 -26.71 29.88
N GLU A 154 19.11 -26.25 30.35
CA GLU A 154 17.81 -26.88 30.08
C GLU A 154 17.15 -26.38 28.79
N PHE A 155 17.85 -25.61 27.94
CA PHE A 155 17.26 -25.04 26.71
C PHE A 155 16.72 -26.10 25.75
N GLU A 156 17.48 -27.17 25.50
CA GLU A 156 17.05 -28.20 24.55
C GLU A 156 15.77 -28.90 24.98
N ALA A 157 15.65 -29.21 26.29
CA ALA A 157 14.43 -29.79 26.84
C ALA A 157 13.24 -28.82 26.73
N LEU A 158 13.47 -27.52 26.96
CA LEU A 158 12.42 -26.51 26.78
C LEU A 158 12.01 -26.37 25.30
N ARG A 159 12.97 -26.42 24.37
CA ARG A 159 12.74 -26.35 22.93
C ARG A 159 11.93 -27.54 22.43
N GLU A 160 12.25 -28.75 22.89
CA GLU A 160 11.48 -29.95 22.59
C GLU A 160 10.04 -29.84 23.11
N ALA A 161 9.86 -29.36 24.35
CA ALA A 161 8.53 -29.14 24.92
C ALA A 161 7.73 -28.08 24.15
N TRP A 162 8.37 -26.98 23.73
CA TRP A 162 7.75 -25.96 22.89
C TRP A 162 7.28 -26.53 21.55
N HIS A 163 8.13 -27.30 20.86
CA HIS A 163 7.74 -27.93 19.60
C HIS A 163 6.60 -28.93 19.78
N ALA A 164 6.62 -29.75 20.84
CA ALA A 164 5.54 -30.69 21.13
C ALA A 164 4.21 -29.96 21.37
N PHE A 165 4.23 -28.88 22.17
CA PHE A 165 3.08 -28.02 22.41
C PHE A 165 2.53 -27.41 21.11
N VAL A 166 3.41 -26.82 20.29
CA VAL A 166 3.02 -26.22 19.00
C VAL A 166 2.40 -27.26 18.07
N MET A 167 2.99 -28.45 17.97
CA MET A 167 2.49 -29.53 17.12
C MET A 167 1.11 -30.01 17.57
N GLU A 168 0.90 -30.19 18.88
CA GLU A 168 -0.40 -30.52 19.43
C GLU A 168 -1.43 -29.44 19.10
N ARG A 169 -1.08 -28.17 19.32
CA ARG A 169 -1.99 -27.05 19.06
C ARG A 169 -2.35 -26.93 17.57
N MET A 170 -1.36 -27.03 16.68
CA MET A 170 -1.60 -26.96 15.24
C MET A 170 -2.45 -28.14 14.73
N ASN A 171 -2.28 -29.34 15.30
CA ASN A 171 -3.12 -30.48 14.98
C ASN A 171 -4.59 -30.26 15.40
N SER A 172 -4.83 -29.65 16.56
CA SER A 172 -6.18 -29.26 17.01
C SER A 172 -6.78 -28.21 16.06
N VAL A 173 -6.05 -27.12 15.75
CA VAL A 173 -6.54 -26.04 14.87
C VAL A 173 -6.93 -26.54 13.47
N VAL A 174 -6.22 -27.53 12.93
CA VAL A 174 -6.52 -28.09 11.60
C VAL A 174 -7.71 -29.06 11.63
N ARG A 175 -7.96 -29.74 12.76
CA ARG A 175 -8.97 -30.80 12.87
C ARG A 175 -10.29 -30.33 13.46
N GLU A 176 -10.26 -29.28 14.27
CA GLU A 176 -11.38 -28.82 15.08
C GLU A 176 -11.94 -27.52 14.50
N VAL A 177 -13.23 -27.24 14.78
CA VAL A 177 -13.82 -25.96 14.39
C VAL A 177 -13.16 -24.86 15.23
N PRO A 178 -12.65 -23.78 14.61
CA PRO A 178 -12.07 -22.66 15.34
C PRO A 178 -13.02 -22.16 16.43
N THR A 179 -12.49 -22.02 17.63
CA THR A 179 -13.22 -21.53 18.79
C THR A 179 -13.06 -20.02 18.93
N ALA A 180 -13.84 -19.39 19.80
CA ALA A 180 -13.65 -17.97 20.13
C ALA A 180 -12.28 -17.66 20.77
N ALA A 181 -11.53 -18.68 21.22
CA ALA A 181 -10.17 -18.54 21.74
C ALA A 181 -9.10 -18.51 20.62
N ASP A 182 -9.46 -18.86 19.38
CA ASP A 182 -8.56 -18.83 18.21
C ASP A 182 -8.55 -17.44 17.58
N THR A 183 -7.95 -16.48 18.28
CA THR A 183 -7.99 -15.05 17.93
C THR A 183 -6.86 -14.61 16.99
N LYS A 184 -5.84 -15.45 16.79
CA LYS A 184 -4.64 -15.08 16.03
C LYS A 184 -4.84 -15.24 14.53
N GLY A 185 -4.96 -14.10 13.85
CA GLY A 185 -5.03 -14.03 12.40
C GLY A 185 -3.65 -14.09 11.72
N PRO A 186 -3.63 -14.09 10.38
CA PRO A 186 -2.39 -13.93 9.62
C PRO A 186 -1.75 -12.56 9.91
N VAL A 187 -0.43 -12.47 9.72
CA VAL A 187 0.29 -11.21 9.70
C VAL A 187 -0.24 -10.41 8.51
N VAL A 188 -0.71 -9.21 8.83
CA VAL A 188 -1.27 -8.24 7.88
C VAL A 188 -0.53 -6.92 7.99
N ASP A 189 -0.76 -6.03 7.04
CA ASP A 189 -0.14 -4.71 7.07
C ASP A 189 -0.55 -3.97 8.35
N VAL A 190 0.42 -3.31 8.96
CA VAL A 190 0.14 -2.40 10.07
C VAL A 190 -0.06 -1.00 9.48
N ALA A 191 -1.29 -0.51 9.50
CA ALA A 191 -1.63 0.76 8.88
C ALA A 191 -2.48 1.65 9.78
N PHE A 192 -2.25 2.96 9.70
CA PHE A 192 -3.06 3.97 10.38
C PHE A 192 -3.17 5.25 9.54
N ARG A 193 -4.15 6.10 9.86
CA ARG A 193 -4.33 7.40 9.23
C ARG A 193 -4.09 8.53 10.24
N LEU A 194 -3.34 9.54 9.83
CA LEU A 194 -3.14 10.77 10.60
C LEU A 194 -3.17 11.97 9.63
N ASP A 195 -4.00 12.96 9.94
CA ASP A 195 -4.18 14.18 9.13
C ASP A 195 -4.45 13.91 7.65
N GLY A 196 -5.26 12.89 7.35
CA GLY A 196 -5.62 12.47 6.00
C GLY A 196 -4.58 11.62 5.27
N VAL A 197 -3.37 11.45 5.83
CA VAL A 197 -2.28 10.65 5.26
C VAL A 197 -2.33 9.22 5.79
N ALA A 198 -2.15 8.24 4.93
CA ALA A 198 -2.00 6.83 5.30
C ALA A 198 -0.53 6.51 5.60
N TYR A 199 -0.27 5.89 6.74
CA TYR A 199 1.04 5.35 7.10
C TYR A 199 0.93 3.85 7.14
N VAL A 200 1.76 3.16 6.36
CA VAL A 200 1.65 1.73 6.12
C VAL A 200 2.99 1.08 6.37
N MET A 201 3.01 0.08 7.23
CA MET A 201 4.11 -0.88 7.34
C MET A 201 3.65 -2.16 6.63
N PRO A 202 4.15 -2.40 5.40
CA PRO A 202 3.79 -3.58 4.65
C PRO A 202 4.18 -4.85 5.41
N THR A 203 3.35 -5.87 5.27
CA THR A 203 3.65 -7.21 5.77
C THR A 203 4.97 -7.69 5.19
N PRO A 204 5.88 -8.26 6.00
CA PRO A 204 7.10 -8.87 5.47
C PRO A 204 6.77 -9.92 4.38
N PRO A 205 7.58 -10.01 3.30
CA PRO A 205 7.31 -10.94 2.21
C PRO A 205 7.16 -12.38 2.67
N MET A 206 6.16 -13.08 2.12
CA MET A 206 5.83 -14.47 2.47
C MET A 206 6.73 -15.44 1.71
N GLY A 207 7.98 -15.57 2.16
CA GLY A 207 8.94 -16.48 1.55
C GLY A 207 9.27 -16.11 0.10
N ASN A 208 9.16 -17.07 -0.82
CA ASN A 208 9.40 -16.86 -2.25
C ASN A 208 8.13 -16.39 -2.97
N GLU A 209 8.30 -15.77 -4.14
CA GLU A 209 7.19 -15.39 -5.02
C GLU A 209 6.25 -16.57 -5.30
N SER A 210 4.94 -16.30 -5.24
CA SER A 210 3.93 -17.34 -5.49
C SER A 210 3.99 -17.85 -6.93
N LYS A 211 4.10 -19.17 -7.10
CA LYS A 211 3.96 -19.82 -8.42
C LYS A 211 2.50 -19.95 -8.87
N PHE A 212 1.56 -19.81 -7.95
CA PHE A 212 0.14 -19.89 -8.23
C PHE A 212 -0.39 -18.53 -8.73
N PHE A 213 0.03 -17.45 -8.08
CA PHE A 213 -0.36 -16.09 -8.46
C PHE A 213 0.69 -15.43 -9.35
N LEU A 214 0.62 -15.73 -10.65
CA LEU A 214 1.59 -15.26 -11.66
C LEU A 214 1.78 -13.73 -11.71
N ASN A 215 0.77 -12.95 -11.29
CA ASN A 215 0.77 -11.49 -11.35
C ASN A 215 0.73 -10.84 -9.95
N GLY A 216 1.26 -11.54 -8.94
CA GLY A 216 1.22 -11.10 -7.54
C GLY A 216 -0.04 -11.60 -6.82
N ARG A 217 0.07 -11.72 -5.49
CA ARG A 217 -0.96 -12.30 -4.63
C ARG A 217 -2.22 -11.43 -4.60
N PRO A 218 -3.40 -12.00 -4.29
CA PRO A 218 -4.63 -11.22 -4.18
C PRO A 218 -4.51 -10.11 -3.13
N ARG A 219 -5.00 -8.92 -3.47
CA ARG A 219 -4.99 -7.74 -2.60
C ARG A 219 -6.43 -7.31 -2.30
N ARG A 220 -6.67 -6.90 -1.05
CA ARG A 220 -7.94 -6.30 -0.64
C ARG A 220 -8.16 -4.98 -1.39
N ASN A 221 -9.42 -4.63 -1.62
CA ASN A 221 -9.81 -3.30 -2.08
C ASN A 221 -10.71 -2.63 -1.02
N SER A 222 -10.13 -1.84 -0.11
CA SER A 222 -10.91 -1.08 0.87
C SER A 222 -11.27 0.34 0.42
N THR A 223 -11.00 0.71 -0.84
CA THR A 223 -11.31 2.06 -1.36
C THR A 223 -12.80 2.37 -1.45
N GLY A 224 -13.65 1.34 -1.46
CA GLY A 224 -15.08 1.48 -1.75
C GLY A 224 -15.40 1.80 -3.22
N ILE A 225 -14.40 1.72 -4.11
CA ILE A 225 -14.56 1.95 -5.54
C ILE A 225 -14.93 0.62 -6.20
N ASP A 226 -16.23 0.43 -6.39
CA ASP A 226 -16.81 -0.70 -7.13
C ASP A 226 -17.12 -0.35 -8.60
N SER A 227 -17.11 0.95 -8.93
CA SER A 227 -17.31 1.48 -10.28
C SER A 227 -16.46 2.72 -10.52
N CYS A 228 -16.07 2.96 -11.78
CA CYS A 228 -15.28 4.11 -12.18
C CYS A 228 -15.95 5.44 -11.78
N PRO A 229 -15.30 6.29 -10.96
CA PRO A 229 -15.82 7.63 -10.67
C PRO A 229 -15.71 8.55 -11.90
N ARG A 230 -16.31 9.74 -11.83
CA ARG A 230 -16.19 10.74 -12.90
C ARG A 230 -14.74 11.26 -12.96
N VAL A 231 -14.12 11.21 -14.13
CA VAL A 231 -12.70 11.55 -14.30
C VAL A 231 -12.43 12.84 -15.06
N ALA A 232 -13.41 13.35 -15.77
CA ALA A 232 -13.24 14.48 -16.66
C ALA A 232 -14.53 15.26 -16.80
N THR A 233 -14.39 16.52 -17.20
CA THR A 233 -15.51 17.30 -17.74
C THR A 233 -15.42 17.30 -19.25
N THR A 234 -16.47 16.84 -19.92
CA THR A 234 -16.54 16.82 -21.39
C THR A 234 -17.30 18.02 -21.92
N PHE A 235 -16.84 18.60 -23.02
CA PHE A 235 -17.52 19.67 -23.73
C PHE A 235 -17.59 19.37 -25.23
N ALA A 236 -18.68 19.75 -25.89
CA ALA A 236 -18.84 19.57 -27.32
C ALA A 236 -18.15 20.74 -28.04
N SER A 237 -16.98 20.49 -28.61
CA SER A 237 -16.29 21.50 -29.44
C SER A 237 -16.89 21.48 -30.84
N LEU A 238 -17.24 22.66 -31.34
CA LEU A 238 -17.85 22.82 -32.66
C LEU A 238 -16.94 23.71 -33.51
N SER A 239 -16.60 23.24 -34.71
CA SER A 239 -16.03 24.12 -35.73
C SER A 239 -17.09 25.14 -36.17
N LEU A 240 -16.67 26.22 -36.83
CA LEU A 240 -17.61 27.22 -37.36
C LEU A 240 -18.63 26.59 -38.32
N HIS A 241 -18.19 25.62 -39.13
CA HIS A 241 -19.05 24.88 -40.04
C HIS A 241 -20.11 24.08 -39.27
N GLU A 242 -19.67 23.25 -38.32
CA GLU A 242 -20.58 22.39 -37.55
C GLU A 242 -21.55 23.21 -36.69
N TRP A 243 -21.08 24.30 -36.08
CA TRP A 243 -21.94 25.23 -35.35
C TRP A 243 -23.04 25.79 -36.25
N SER A 244 -22.71 26.14 -37.50
CA SER A 244 -23.69 26.64 -38.48
C SER A 244 -24.72 25.57 -38.88
N GLU A 245 -24.29 24.31 -39.03
CA GLU A 245 -25.20 23.20 -39.32
C GLU A 245 -26.16 22.93 -38.15
N PHE A 246 -25.66 22.87 -36.91
CA PHE A 246 -26.50 22.75 -35.72
C PHE A 246 -27.45 23.95 -35.58
N HIS A 247 -26.99 25.17 -35.84
CA HIS A 247 -27.84 26.35 -35.76
C HIS A 247 -28.95 26.35 -36.83
N ARG A 248 -28.68 25.80 -38.01
CA ARG A 248 -29.67 25.72 -39.10
C ARG A 248 -30.74 24.68 -38.81
N HIS A 249 -30.34 23.50 -38.31
CA HIS A 249 -31.23 22.35 -38.23
C HIS A 249 -31.77 22.10 -36.83
N GLU A 250 -30.99 22.33 -35.78
CA GLU A 250 -31.32 22.04 -34.39
C GLU A 250 -30.85 23.15 -33.42
N PRO A 251 -31.29 24.42 -33.60
CA PRO A 251 -30.77 25.57 -32.85
C PRO A 251 -31.01 25.49 -31.35
N ARG A 252 -31.92 24.62 -30.87
CA ARG A 252 -32.20 24.44 -29.45
C ARG A 252 -31.11 23.67 -28.70
N LEU A 253 -30.27 22.92 -29.43
CA LEU A 253 -29.24 22.05 -28.84
C LEU A 253 -27.93 22.78 -28.56
N ILE A 254 -27.73 23.92 -29.20
CA ILE A 254 -26.59 24.80 -29.00
C ILE A 254 -27.09 26.11 -28.41
N SER A 255 -26.25 26.78 -27.63
CA SER A 255 -26.66 28.00 -26.93
C SER A 255 -25.75 29.16 -27.31
N GLY A 256 -26.33 30.35 -27.54
CA GLY A 256 -25.60 31.56 -27.94
C GLY A 256 -25.97 32.00 -29.35
N THR A 257 -25.72 33.27 -29.64
CA THR A 257 -26.10 33.93 -30.90
C THR A 257 -25.04 33.85 -31.98
N SER A 258 -23.81 33.43 -31.63
CA SER A 258 -22.68 33.32 -32.55
C SER A 258 -21.75 32.18 -32.17
N HIS A 259 -20.91 31.73 -33.12
CA HIS A 259 -19.84 30.76 -32.85
C HIS A 259 -18.82 31.29 -31.83
N ASN A 260 -18.56 32.59 -31.83
CA ASN A 260 -17.68 33.22 -30.82
C ASN A 260 -18.26 33.11 -29.40
N ASP A 261 -19.58 33.18 -29.24
CA ASP A 261 -20.22 32.96 -27.93
C ASP A 261 -20.09 31.50 -27.49
N TRP A 262 -20.09 30.55 -28.42
CA TRP A 262 -19.84 29.13 -28.14
C TRP A 262 -18.40 28.90 -27.66
N LEU A 263 -17.41 29.48 -28.34
CA LEU A 263 -16.01 29.40 -27.91
C LEU A 263 -15.79 30.03 -26.53
N ARG A 264 -16.48 31.15 -26.23
CA ARG A 264 -16.44 31.76 -24.90
C ARG A 264 -16.97 30.79 -23.84
N LYS A 265 -18.11 30.15 -24.08
CA LYS A 265 -18.69 29.14 -23.17
C LYS A 265 -17.79 27.93 -22.97
N GLU A 266 -17.11 27.47 -24.01
CA GLU A 266 -16.13 26.39 -23.86
C GLU A 266 -15.01 26.82 -22.91
N ASN A 267 -14.48 28.03 -23.09
CA ASN A 267 -13.43 28.56 -22.22
C ASN A 267 -13.91 28.79 -20.78
N ASP A 268 -15.12 29.34 -20.60
CA ASP A 268 -15.72 29.54 -19.28
C ASP A 268 -15.91 28.20 -18.57
N ALA A 269 -16.48 27.20 -19.25
CA ALA A 269 -16.64 25.85 -18.71
C ALA A 269 -15.29 25.18 -18.37
N ARG A 270 -14.25 25.43 -19.16
CA ARG A 270 -12.89 24.95 -18.90
C ARG A 270 -12.28 25.55 -17.63
N GLN A 271 -12.54 26.83 -17.38
CA GLN A 271 -12.08 27.55 -16.19
C GLN A 271 -12.87 27.16 -14.95
N GLU A 272 -14.19 26.97 -15.07
CA GLU A 272 -15.10 26.59 -13.98
C GLU A 272 -15.04 25.10 -13.61
N SER A 273 -14.49 24.26 -14.48
CA SER A 273 -14.45 22.82 -14.29
C SER A 273 -13.57 22.41 -13.09
N GLN A 274 -14.22 21.73 -12.13
CA GLN A 274 -13.60 21.17 -10.92
C GLN A 274 -12.89 19.82 -11.18
N LEU A 275 -13.27 19.10 -12.23
CA LEU A 275 -12.64 17.83 -12.63
C LEU A 275 -11.58 18.10 -13.69
N LYS A 276 -10.38 17.56 -13.50
CA LYS A 276 -9.30 17.61 -14.50
C LYS A 276 -9.01 16.19 -14.99
N PRO A 277 -8.94 15.98 -16.33
CA PRO A 277 -8.88 17.03 -17.36
C PRO A 277 -10.26 17.54 -17.82
N PHE A 278 -10.25 18.73 -18.44
CA PHE A 278 -11.37 19.21 -19.26
C PHE A 278 -11.10 18.83 -20.72
N VAL A 279 -12.03 18.10 -21.33
CA VAL A 279 -11.85 17.49 -22.65
C VAL A 279 -12.90 18.03 -23.60
N ALA A 280 -12.45 18.79 -24.60
CA ALA A 280 -13.30 19.33 -25.64
C ALA A 280 -13.27 18.37 -26.84
N LEU A 281 -14.39 17.68 -27.10
CA LEU A 281 -14.47 16.69 -28.17
C LEU A 281 -15.05 17.33 -29.43
N PRO A 282 -14.41 17.19 -30.59
CA PRO A 282 -14.97 17.67 -31.84
C PRO A 282 -16.25 16.89 -32.16
N VAL A 283 -17.35 17.61 -32.34
CA VAL A 283 -18.67 17.05 -32.67
C VAL A 283 -19.07 17.48 -34.08
N THR A 284 -19.65 16.54 -34.82
CA THR A 284 -20.27 16.82 -36.13
C THR A 284 -21.78 16.63 -36.09
N TYR A 285 -22.50 17.42 -36.89
CA TYR A 285 -23.96 17.33 -37.01
C TYR A 285 -24.39 15.97 -37.55
N ALA A 286 -23.75 15.49 -38.61
CA ALA A 286 -24.04 14.18 -39.20
C ALA A 286 -23.81 13.04 -38.20
N GLY A 287 -22.70 13.07 -37.44
CA GLY A 287 -22.41 12.07 -36.42
C GLY A 287 -23.44 12.10 -35.29
N TRP A 288 -23.80 13.29 -34.82
CA TRP A 288 -24.83 13.47 -33.81
C TRP A 288 -26.19 12.95 -34.27
N GLN A 289 -26.60 13.18 -35.53
CA GLN A 289 -27.87 12.67 -36.05
C GLN A 289 -27.92 11.14 -36.01
N VAL A 290 -26.87 10.47 -36.48
CA VAL A 290 -26.78 9.01 -36.44
C VAL A 290 -26.83 8.51 -35.00
N TRP A 291 -26.08 9.13 -34.11
CA TRP A 291 -26.09 8.81 -32.68
C TRP A 291 -27.47 8.98 -32.06
N ALA A 292 -28.13 10.12 -32.30
CA ALA A 292 -29.44 10.46 -31.76
C ALA A 292 -30.52 9.43 -32.15
N THR A 293 -30.49 8.91 -33.38
CA THR A 293 -31.45 7.89 -33.83
C THR A 293 -31.30 6.53 -33.13
N ARG A 294 -30.13 6.27 -32.52
CA ARG A 294 -29.84 5.03 -31.79
C ARG A 294 -30.19 5.13 -30.31
N GLN A 295 -30.53 6.33 -29.82
CA GLN A 295 -30.85 6.53 -28.41
C GLN A 295 -32.24 5.97 -28.07
N PRO A 296 -32.42 5.42 -26.86
CA PRO A 296 -33.74 4.95 -26.41
C PRO A 296 -34.79 6.07 -26.42
N ALA A 297 -36.05 5.70 -26.63
CA ALA A 297 -37.16 6.65 -26.55
C ALA A 297 -37.20 7.31 -25.17
N GLY A 298 -37.22 8.65 -25.14
CA GLY A 298 -37.22 9.45 -23.91
C GLY A 298 -35.82 9.78 -23.35
N ALA A 299 -34.73 9.36 -24.01
CA ALA A 299 -33.39 9.79 -23.64
C ALA A 299 -33.18 11.29 -23.86
N ILE A 300 -32.37 11.93 -23.01
CA ILE A 300 -31.95 13.32 -23.20
C ILE A 300 -30.90 13.34 -24.32
N VAL A 301 -31.28 13.88 -25.47
CA VAL A 301 -30.39 13.99 -26.64
C VAL A 301 -29.83 15.40 -26.67
N SER A 302 -28.53 15.56 -26.41
CA SER A 302 -27.83 16.84 -26.49
C SER A 302 -26.46 16.69 -27.16
N VAL A 303 -25.90 17.80 -27.65
CA VAL A 303 -24.54 17.80 -28.21
C VAL A 303 -23.49 17.42 -27.18
N HIS A 304 -23.70 17.80 -25.90
CA HIS A 304 -22.79 17.46 -24.81
C HIS A 304 -22.88 15.97 -24.44
N HIS A 305 -24.07 15.37 -24.47
CA HIS A 305 -24.22 13.94 -24.23
C HIS A 305 -23.53 13.13 -25.33
N TYR A 306 -23.70 13.53 -26.60
CA TYR A 306 -22.95 12.91 -27.69
C TYR A 306 -21.42 13.05 -27.53
N ALA A 307 -20.94 14.22 -27.10
CA ALA A 307 -19.52 14.41 -26.78
C ALA A 307 -19.03 13.50 -25.63
N THR A 308 -19.88 13.23 -24.63
CA THR A 308 -19.58 12.28 -23.55
C THR A 308 -19.45 10.85 -24.08
N ASP A 309 -20.33 10.42 -24.98
CA ASP A 309 -20.24 9.07 -25.57
C ASP A 309 -18.99 8.91 -26.45
N LEU A 310 -18.67 9.91 -27.27
CA LEU A 310 -17.41 9.94 -28.03
C LEU A 310 -16.17 9.87 -27.12
N PHE A 311 -16.22 10.58 -25.99
CA PHE A 311 -15.15 10.55 -25.01
C PHE A 311 -15.01 9.16 -24.36
N GLN A 312 -16.13 8.51 -24.04
CA GLN A 312 -16.13 7.16 -23.49
C GLN A 312 -15.54 6.14 -24.48
N GLU A 313 -15.90 6.24 -25.77
CA GLU A 313 -15.31 5.40 -26.83
C GLU A 313 -13.79 5.62 -26.94
N ALA A 314 -13.34 6.88 -26.91
CA ALA A 314 -11.91 7.22 -26.97
C ALA A 314 -11.13 6.68 -25.76
N ILE A 315 -11.69 6.80 -24.54
CA ILE A 315 -11.08 6.22 -23.34
C ILE A 315 -10.92 4.70 -23.47
N LEU A 316 -11.97 4.00 -23.88
CA LEU A 316 -11.94 2.54 -24.01
C LEU A 316 -10.90 2.10 -25.04
N ALA A 317 -10.74 2.85 -26.14
CA ALA A 317 -9.70 2.61 -27.12
C ALA A 317 -8.29 2.77 -26.52
N VAL A 318 -8.04 3.85 -25.77
CA VAL A 318 -6.74 4.08 -25.10
C VAL A 318 -6.44 2.99 -24.06
N ILE A 319 -7.44 2.58 -23.26
CA ILE A 319 -7.28 1.49 -22.29
C ILE A 319 -6.94 0.16 -22.99
N GLY A 320 -7.65 -0.18 -24.07
CA GLY A 320 -7.37 -1.39 -24.84
C GLY A 320 -6.01 -1.35 -25.56
N ALA A 321 -5.54 -0.15 -25.91
CA ALA A 321 -4.24 0.06 -26.51
C ALA A 321 -3.10 0.04 -25.48
N ALA A 322 -3.36 0.28 -24.19
CA ALA A 322 -2.33 0.42 -23.16
C ALA A 322 -1.34 -0.76 -23.13
N ARG A 323 -0.07 -0.47 -22.83
CA ARG A 323 1.03 -1.45 -22.84
C ARG A 323 1.88 -1.37 -21.59
N GLU A 324 2.26 -2.54 -21.08
CA GLU A 324 3.27 -2.61 -20.03
C GLU A 324 4.63 -2.16 -20.57
N ARG A 325 5.34 -1.35 -19.79
CA ARG A 325 6.73 -0.99 -20.05
C ARG A 325 7.64 -2.06 -19.45
N ALA A 326 7.88 -3.12 -20.22
CA ALA A 326 8.88 -4.14 -19.88
C ALA A 326 10.32 -3.69 -20.22
N ALA A 327 11.31 -4.34 -19.61
CA ALA A 327 12.71 -4.16 -19.98
C ALA A 327 12.92 -4.47 -21.48
N GLY A 328 13.41 -3.48 -22.24
CA GLY A 328 13.60 -3.59 -23.69
C GLY A 328 12.40 -3.16 -24.55
N SER A 329 11.35 -2.61 -23.95
CA SER A 329 10.24 -2.02 -24.72
C SER A 329 10.74 -0.91 -25.64
N VAL A 330 10.29 -0.93 -26.91
CA VAL A 330 10.55 0.16 -27.86
C VAL A 330 9.56 1.28 -27.58
N LEU A 331 10.08 2.42 -27.11
CA LEU A 331 9.26 3.57 -26.76
C LEU A 331 9.25 4.58 -27.91
N PRO A 332 8.09 5.16 -28.25
CA PRO A 332 8.04 6.24 -29.23
C PRO A 332 8.67 7.50 -28.63
N ARG A 333 9.02 8.45 -29.50
CA ARG A 333 9.64 9.71 -29.09
C ARG A 333 8.81 10.52 -28.08
N ARG A 334 7.49 10.37 -28.10
CA ARG A 334 6.56 11.05 -27.19
C ARG A 334 5.55 10.04 -26.67
N TYR A 335 5.44 9.90 -25.34
CA TYR A 335 4.51 8.96 -24.72
C TYR A 335 4.07 9.41 -23.33
N LEU A 336 2.95 8.86 -22.86
CA LEU A 336 2.53 8.93 -21.47
C LEU A 336 2.97 7.68 -20.71
N LEU A 337 3.47 7.87 -19.50
CA LEU A 337 3.84 6.80 -18.58
C LEU A 337 3.05 6.92 -17.28
N LEU A 338 2.24 5.90 -17.00
CA LEU A 338 1.58 5.69 -15.71
C LEU A 338 2.45 4.77 -14.85
N VAL A 339 2.86 5.23 -13.68
CA VAL A 339 3.55 4.39 -12.69
C VAL A 339 2.63 4.24 -11.48
N THR A 340 2.39 3.00 -11.05
CA THR A 340 1.67 2.71 -9.81
C THR A 340 2.58 1.99 -8.83
N GLU A 341 2.83 2.59 -7.68
CA GLU A 341 3.45 1.94 -6.52
C GLU A 341 2.42 1.06 -5.83
N GLU A 342 2.61 -0.26 -5.90
CA GLU A 342 1.77 -1.21 -5.18
C GLU A 342 2.27 -1.36 -3.75
N ILE A 343 1.42 -1.03 -2.77
CA ILE A 343 1.81 -0.98 -1.35
C ILE A 343 0.99 -1.97 -0.53
N GLY A 344 1.66 -2.99 -0.01
CA GLY A 344 1.09 -3.97 0.91
C GLY A 344 -0.05 -4.81 0.33
N GLN A 345 -0.90 -5.31 1.20
CA GLN A 345 -2.03 -6.20 0.95
C GLN A 345 -3.32 -5.47 0.54
N ASP A 346 -3.40 -4.13 0.65
CA ASP A 346 -4.59 -3.36 0.30
C ASP A 346 -4.33 -2.28 -0.77
N ARG A 347 -5.12 -2.34 -1.85
CA ARG A 347 -5.08 -1.40 -2.97
C ARG A 347 -5.37 0.04 -2.56
N ALA A 348 -6.03 0.27 -1.43
CA ALA A 348 -6.29 1.62 -0.92
C ALA A 348 -5.03 2.41 -0.55
N TYR A 349 -3.88 1.72 -0.43
CA TYR A 349 -2.61 2.34 -0.11
C TYR A 349 -1.80 2.74 -1.34
N ASP A 350 -2.17 2.26 -2.53
CA ASP A 350 -1.42 2.50 -3.75
C ASP A 350 -1.31 3.98 -4.10
N VAL A 351 -0.17 4.33 -4.68
CA VAL A 351 0.13 5.68 -5.14
C VAL A 351 0.46 5.62 -6.62
N SER A 352 -0.22 6.42 -7.42
CA SER A 352 0.01 6.51 -8.86
C SER A 352 0.57 7.88 -9.25
N HIS A 353 1.31 7.88 -10.36
CA HIS A 353 1.92 9.04 -10.98
C HIS A 353 1.75 8.97 -12.50
N LEU A 354 1.59 10.12 -13.15
CA LEU A 354 1.49 10.20 -14.60
C LEU A 354 2.38 11.32 -15.12
N ALA A 355 3.21 11.00 -16.10
CA ALA A 355 4.08 11.96 -16.76
C ALA A 355 4.08 11.77 -18.28
N GLU A 356 4.27 12.87 -19.00
CA GLU A 356 4.54 12.89 -20.42
C GLU A 356 6.06 12.93 -20.65
N PHE A 357 6.55 11.98 -21.43
CA PHE A 357 7.94 11.89 -21.86
C PHE A 357 8.07 12.34 -23.30
N CYS A 358 9.10 13.13 -23.58
CA CYS A 358 9.47 13.54 -24.93
C CYS A 358 10.99 13.46 -25.10
N THR A 359 11.46 12.49 -25.87
CA THR A 359 12.87 12.33 -26.20
C THR A 359 13.31 13.42 -27.18
N LEU A 360 14.28 14.21 -26.78
CA LEU A 360 14.87 15.29 -27.55
C LEU A 360 15.88 14.73 -28.58
N PRO A 361 16.23 15.50 -29.64
CA PRO A 361 17.17 15.04 -30.66
C PRO A 361 18.57 14.69 -30.14
N ASP A 362 18.95 15.22 -28.98
CA ASP A 362 20.22 14.93 -28.30
C ASP A 362 20.19 13.64 -27.46
N GLY A 363 19.06 12.93 -27.44
CA GLY A 363 18.87 11.69 -26.69
C GLY A 363 18.45 11.88 -25.23
N THR A 364 18.26 13.12 -24.77
CA THR A 364 17.75 13.39 -23.42
C THR A 364 16.22 13.37 -23.39
N ASP A 365 15.63 12.96 -22.26
CA ASP A 365 14.19 12.98 -22.08
C ASP A 365 13.73 14.27 -21.38
N ARG A 366 12.77 14.97 -21.97
CA ARG A 366 11.98 15.98 -21.30
C ARG A 366 10.78 15.32 -20.64
N VAL A 367 10.66 15.50 -19.33
CA VAL A 367 9.56 14.94 -18.52
C VAL A 367 8.64 16.08 -18.08
N ASP A 368 7.34 15.96 -18.39
CA ASP A 368 6.26 16.85 -17.92
C ASP A 368 5.36 16.05 -16.97
N GLU A 369 5.48 16.29 -15.66
CA GLU A 369 4.68 15.62 -14.64
C GLU A 369 3.24 16.16 -14.67
N LEU A 370 2.29 15.31 -15.05
CA LEU A 370 0.88 15.69 -15.15
C LEU A 370 0.23 15.71 -13.77
N TRP A 371 0.54 14.68 -13.00
CA TRP A 371 0.21 14.58 -11.59
C TRP A 371 1.09 13.52 -10.93
N THR A 372 1.45 13.79 -9.68
CA THR A 372 2.21 12.88 -8.83
C THR A 372 1.45 12.66 -7.52
N ASN A 373 1.80 11.59 -6.81
CA ASN A 373 1.30 11.32 -5.47
C ASN A 373 -0.23 11.23 -5.39
N ARG A 374 -0.90 10.61 -6.38
CA ARG A 374 -2.35 10.37 -6.30
C ARG A 374 -2.64 9.04 -5.62
N SER A 375 -3.49 9.04 -4.60
CA SER A 375 -3.98 7.81 -3.95
C SER A 375 -4.96 7.10 -4.88
N MET A 376 -4.41 6.26 -5.76
CA MET A 376 -5.13 5.52 -6.80
C MET A 376 -4.40 4.20 -7.06
N PHE A 377 -5.14 3.10 -6.98
CA PHE A 377 -4.66 1.79 -7.43
C PHE A 377 -4.64 1.70 -8.95
N PHE A 378 -3.86 0.75 -9.46
CA PHE A 378 -3.54 0.65 -10.89
C PHE A 378 -4.77 0.64 -11.79
N GLU A 379 -5.75 -0.23 -11.52
CA GLU A 379 -6.95 -0.31 -12.36
C GLU A 379 -7.77 0.98 -12.30
N HIS A 380 -7.77 1.73 -11.19
CA HIS A 380 -8.40 3.04 -11.16
C HIS A 380 -7.61 4.05 -12.00
N ALA A 381 -6.30 4.13 -11.78
CA ALA A 381 -5.44 5.08 -12.46
C ALA A 381 -5.40 4.87 -13.98
N LEU A 382 -5.34 3.61 -14.43
CA LEU A 382 -5.34 3.23 -15.84
C LEU A 382 -6.76 3.11 -16.41
N ALA A 383 -7.56 2.20 -15.85
CA ALA A 383 -8.81 1.74 -16.46
C ALA A 383 -10.03 2.56 -16.05
N ALA A 384 -10.07 3.10 -14.83
CA ALA A 384 -11.13 4.02 -14.43
C ALA A 384 -10.85 5.46 -14.85
N ALA A 385 -10.14 5.65 -15.96
CA ALA A 385 -10.17 6.82 -16.82
C ALA A 385 -9.34 8.05 -16.41
N ALA A 386 -8.54 8.03 -15.33
CA ALA A 386 -7.69 9.19 -15.01
C ALA A 386 -6.55 9.39 -16.03
N ALA A 387 -5.73 8.36 -16.27
CA ALA A 387 -4.66 8.45 -17.26
C ALA A 387 -5.21 8.45 -18.71
N ALA A 388 -6.24 7.65 -18.98
CA ALA A 388 -6.90 7.63 -20.29
C ALA A 388 -7.57 8.96 -20.64
N ALA A 389 -8.20 9.65 -19.68
CA ALA A 389 -8.75 10.98 -19.91
C ALA A 389 -7.66 12.00 -20.27
N GLU A 390 -6.52 11.97 -19.56
CA GLU A 390 -5.38 12.84 -19.86
C GLU A 390 -4.78 12.54 -21.24
N ALA A 391 -4.72 11.26 -21.62
CA ALA A 391 -4.30 10.83 -22.95
C ALA A 391 -5.22 11.40 -24.04
N VAL A 392 -6.54 11.22 -23.91
CA VAL A 392 -7.51 11.76 -24.88
C VAL A 392 -7.43 13.28 -24.93
N ALA A 393 -7.33 13.96 -23.78
CA ALA A 393 -7.21 15.42 -23.71
C ALA A 393 -5.96 15.97 -24.42
N ARG A 394 -4.88 15.20 -24.44
CA ARG A 394 -3.59 15.56 -25.05
C ARG A 394 -3.35 14.94 -26.43
N GLY A 395 -4.31 14.18 -26.95
CA GLY A 395 -4.24 13.53 -28.26
C GLY A 395 -3.28 12.35 -28.32
N PHE A 396 -3.20 11.55 -27.25
CA PHE A 396 -2.48 10.28 -27.22
C PHE A 396 -3.43 9.11 -27.40
N ASP A 397 -3.06 8.18 -28.28
CA ASP A 397 -3.80 6.95 -28.53
C ASP A 397 -3.30 5.77 -27.68
N LEU A 398 -2.21 5.97 -26.93
CA LEU A 398 -1.50 4.91 -26.21
C LEU A 398 -0.92 5.45 -24.89
N ILE A 399 -1.00 4.62 -23.85
CA ILE A 399 -0.35 4.83 -22.55
C ILE A 399 0.57 3.64 -22.27
N TYR A 400 1.79 3.93 -21.83
CA TYR A 400 2.66 2.94 -21.21
C TYR A 400 2.41 2.91 -19.71
N TRP A 401 2.48 1.73 -19.10
CA TRP A 401 2.33 1.59 -17.66
C TRP A 401 3.39 0.69 -17.04
N GLU A 402 3.68 0.94 -15.78
CA GLU A 402 4.59 0.17 -14.95
C GLU A 402 4.03 0.08 -13.52
N LYS A 403 4.21 -1.07 -12.88
CA LYS A 403 3.92 -1.25 -11.47
C LYS A 403 5.24 -1.32 -10.71
N ASP A 404 5.45 -0.40 -9.77
CA ASP A 404 6.57 -0.49 -8.84
C ASP A 404 6.19 -1.49 -7.73
N PRO A 405 6.89 -2.63 -7.65
CA PRO A 405 6.52 -3.68 -6.72
C PRO A 405 7.33 -3.67 -5.43
N THR A 406 8.12 -2.62 -5.17
CA THR A 406 9.07 -2.56 -4.05
C THR A 406 8.43 -2.95 -2.71
N TYR A 407 7.15 -2.59 -2.52
CA TYR A 407 6.38 -2.88 -1.30
C TYR A 407 5.13 -3.74 -1.58
N ALA A 408 5.06 -4.38 -2.74
CA ALA A 408 3.89 -5.16 -3.16
C ALA A 408 3.77 -6.49 -2.40
N TRP A 409 2.53 -6.95 -2.23
CA TRP A 409 2.24 -8.28 -1.69
C TRP A 409 2.53 -9.39 -2.72
N ARG A 410 3.61 -10.15 -2.51
CA ARG A 410 4.17 -11.12 -3.47
C ARG A 410 4.37 -12.52 -2.94
#